data_AF-A0A522PZ68-F1
#
_entry.id   AF-A0A522PZ68-F1
#
_cell.length_a   1.000
_cell.length_b   1.000
_cell.length_c   1.000
_cell.angle_alpha   90.00
_cell.angle_beta   90.00
_cell.angle_gamma   90.00
#
_symmetry.space_group_name_H-M   'P 1'
#
loop_
_entity.id
_entity.type
_entity.pdbx_description
1 polymer ?
#
loop_
_entity_poly.entity_id
_entity_poly.type
_entity_poly.pdbx_seq_one_letter_code
_entity_poly.pdbx_strand_id
1 'polypeptide(L)'
;MGGTSAQWLYRAPRALGIAYAVFISLFALDVFEAGLPLAEQLRALAIHLVPTGIILINLAIAWKWERLGSAGFFTLGLLYLSITRFRFPVLAYCAISGPAFLISLLFLANWFWLRGPRRMR
;
A
#
# COMPACT_ATOMS: atom_id res chain seq x y z
N MET A 1 -20.89 -23.40 0.74
CA MET A 1 -21.16 -22.02 0.30
C MET A 1 -19.81 -21.32 0.11
N GLY A 2 -19.24 -21.20 -1.10
CA GLY A 2 -17.83 -20.74 -1.18
C GLY A 2 -17.32 -20.15 -2.49
N GLY A 3 -18.16 -19.96 -3.51
CA GLY A 3 -17.68 -19.53 -4.84
C GLY A 3 -17.28 -18.05 -4.92
N THR A 4 -18.07 -17.16 -4.31
CA THR A 4 -17.95 -15.70 -4.55
C THR A 4 -17.16 -14.99 -3.45
N SER A 5 -17.49 -15.18 -2.18
CA SER A 5 -16.84 -14.46 -1.07
C SER A 5 -15.34 -14.74 -0.96
N ALA A 6 -14.92 -16.00 -1.22
CA ALA A 6 -13.52 -16.39 -1.25
C ALA A 6 -12.74 -15.74 -2.40
N GLN A 7 -13.38 -15.59 -3.57
CA GLN A 7 -12.78 -14.90 -4.72
C GLN A 7 -12.63 -13.40 -4.45
N TRP A 8 -13.61 -12.78 -3.79
CA TRP A 8 -13.55 -11.38 -3.39
C TRP A 8 -12.45 -11.13 -2.35
N LEU A 9 -12.34 -11.97 -1.32
CA LEU A 9 -11.26 -11.86 -0.32
C LEU A 9 -9.86 -11.98 -0.94
N TYR A 10 -9.72 -12.76 -2.00
CA TYR A 10 -8.47 -12.84 -2.75
C TYR A 10 -8.23 -11.58 -3.59
N ARG A 11 -9.21 -11.14 -4.39
CA ARG A 11 -9.00 -10.04 -5.37
C ARG A 11 -9.01 -8.65 -4.74
N ALA A 12 -9.82 -8.42 -3.71
CA ALA A 12 -10.00 -7.10 -3.09
C ALA A 12 -8.69 -6.48 -2.54
N PRO A 13 -7.89 -7.14 -1.68
CA PRO A 13 -6.66 -6.53 -1.14
C PRO A 13 -5.66 -6.18 -2.24
N ARG A 14 -5.66 -6.95 -3.33
CA ARG A 14 -4.77 -6.80 -4.47
C ARG A 14 -5.17 -5.61 -5.34
N ALA A 15 -6.44 -5.52 -5.71
CA ALA A 15 -6.99 -4.39 -6.44
C ALA A 15 -6.84 -3.09 -5.64
N LEU A 16 -7.13 -3.11 -4.33
CA LEU A 16 -6.93 -1.97 -3.45
C LEU A 16 -5.45 -1.61 -3.29
N GLY A 17 -4.54 -2.59 -3.22
CA GLY A 17 -3.10 -2.34 -3.22
C GLY A 17 -2.61 -1.61 -4.48
N ILE A 18 -3.11 -2.00 -5.66
CA ILE A 18 -2.80 -1.31 -6.92
C ILE A 18 -3.37 0.10 -6.91
N ALA A 19 -4.64 0.25 -6.54
CA ALA A 19 -5.30 1.56 -6.45
C ALA A 19 -4.58 2.49 -5.47
N TYR A 20 -4.12 1.97 -4.33
CA TYR A 20 -3.35 2.71 -3.35
C TYR A 20 -1.97 3.13 -3.88
N ALA A 21 -1.26 2.26 -4.60
CA ALA A 21 -0.01 2.63 -5.26
C ALA A 21 -0.21 3.75 -6.29
N VAL A 22 -1.27 3.67 -7.10
CA VAL A 22 -1.63 4.73 -8.04
C VAL A 22 -1.96 6.03 -7.29
N PHE A 23 -2.78 5.98 -6.24
CA PHE A 23 -3.10 7.14 -5.41
C PHE A 23 -1.84 7.82 -4.84
N ILE A 24 -0.91 7.05 -4.27
CA ILE A 24 0.36 7.59 -3.74
C ILE A 24 1.24 8.17 -4.84
N SER A 25 1.23 7.60 -6.04
CA SER A 25 2.00 8.14 -7.18
C SER A 25 1.52 9.51 -7.66
N LEU A 26 0.24 9.85 -7.46
CA LEU A 26 -0.29 11.16 -7.84
C LEU A 26 0.38 12.31 -7.09
N PHE A 27 0.82 12.07 -5.85
CA PHE A 27 1.56 13.08 -5.08
C PHE A 27 2.92 13.40 -5.71
N ALA A 28 3.53 12.49 -6.47
CA ALA A 28 4.80 12.74 -7.13
C ALA A 28 4.70 13.71 -8.31
N LEU A 29 3.49 14.07 -8.74
CA LEU A 29 3.27 15.01 -9.84
C LEU A 29 3.48 16.48 -9.41
N ASP A 30 3.58 16.77 -8.12
CA ASP A 30 3.86 18.10 -7.58
C ASP A 30 5.21 18.67 -8.05
N VAL A 31 6.17 17.82 -8.41
CA VAL A 31 7.49 18.20 -8.94
C VAL A 31 7.40 19.02 -10.24
N PHE A 32 6.30 18.91 -10.99
CA PHE A 32 6.09 19.66 -12.23
C PHE A 32 5.71 21.13 -11.98
N GLU A 33 5.26 21.47 -10.77
CA GLU A 33 4.93 22.84 -10.38
C GLU A 33 6.16 23.65 -9.93
N ALA A 34 7.32 22.99 -9.76
CA ALA A 34 8.52 23.59 -9.18
C ALA A 34 9.29 24.55 -10.12
N GLY A 35 8.89 24.70 -11.39
CA GLY A 35 9.55 25.59 -12.36
C GLY A 35 10.99 25.20 -12.75
N LEU A 36 11.40 23.96 -12.43
CA LEU A 36 12.75 23.44 -12.69
C LEU A 36 12.96 23.07 -14.17
N PRO A 37 14.21 22.97 -14.66
CA PRO A 37 14.51 22.36 -15.95
C PRO A 37 13.99 20.92 -16.06
N LEU A 38 13.59 20.49 -17.25
CA LEU A 38 12.97 19.16 -17.47
C LEU A 38 13.82 17.99 -16.94
N ALA A 39 15.15 18.04 -17.09
CA ALA A 39 16.05 17.00 -16.58
C ALA A 39 16.09 16.92 -15.04
N GLU A 40 15.86 18.04 -14.35
CA GLU A 40 15.75 18.08 -12.89
C GLU A 40 14.37 17.58 -12.44
N GLN A 41 13.30 17.98 -13.13
CA GLN A 41 11.94 17.48 -12.87
C GLN A 41 11.88 15.95 -12.99
N LEU A 42 12.48 15.35 -14.03
CA LEU A 42 12.49 13.90 -14.20
C LEU A 42 13.25 13.17 -13.09
N ARG A 43 14.36 13.75 -12.60
CA ARG A 43 15.11 13.20 -11.46
C ARG A 43 14.33 13.33 -10.17
N ALA A 44 13.70 14.49 -9.93
CA ALA A 44 12.84 14.71 -8.78
C ALA A 44 11.65 13.74 -8.79
N LEU A 45 10.99 13.56 -9.94
CA LEU A 45 9.90 12.61 -10.12
C LEU A 45 10.33 11.18 -9.76
N ALA A 46 11.50 10.73 -10.23
CA ALA A 46 12.02 9.40 -9.91
C ALA A 46 12.20 9.19 -8.39
N ILE A 47 12.67 10.23 -7.69
CA ILE A 47 12.80 10.20 -6.22
C ILE A 47 11.42 10.22 -5.55
N HIS A 48 10.48 11.03 -6.01
CA HIS A 48 9.13 11.12 -5.44
C HIS A 48 8.29 9.87 -5.69
N LEU A 49 8.67 9.03 -6.68
CA LEU A 49 8.05 7.73 -6.91
C LEU A 49 8.61 6.61 -6.01
N VAL A 50 9.67 6.85 -5.23
CA VAL A 50 10.22 5.84 -4.30
C VAL A 50 9.17 5.29 -3.32
N PRO A 51 8.32 6.11 -2.66
CA PRO A 51 7.22 5.62 -1.83
C PRO A 51 6.28 4.64 -2.58
N THR A 52 5.93 4.96 -3.83
CA THR A 52 5.11 4.09 -4.69
C THR A 52 5.83 2.78 -4.99
N GLY A 53 7.13 2.83 -5.29
CA GLY A 53 7.96 1.64 -5.51
C GLY A 53 7.98 0.69 -4.31
N ILE A 54 8.11 1.24 -3.10
CA ILE A 54 8.07 0.45 -1.85
C ILE A 54 6.71 -0.25 -1.69
N ILE A 55 5.61 0.45 -1.97
CA ILE A 55 4.25 -0.13 -1.92
C ILE A 55 4.12 -1.27 -2.94
N LEU A 56 4.58 -1.08 -4.17
CA LEU A 56 4.51 -2.09 -5.24
C LEU A 56 5.35 -3.33 -4.91
N ILE A 57 6.55 -3.14 -4.35
CA ILE A 57 7.39 -4.26 -3.88
C ILE A 57 6.68 -5.03 -2.78
N ASN A 58 6.11 -4.34 -1.79
CA ASN A 58 5.36 -4.98 -0.72
C ASN A 58 4.14 -5.74 -1.28
N LEU A 59 3.42 -5.17 -2.24
CA LEU A 59 2.29 -5.81 -2.91
C LEU A 59 2.70 -7.05 -3.70
N ALA A 60 3.85 -7.02 -4.39
CA ALA A 60 4.39 -8.17 -5.10
C ALA A 60 4.75 -9.31 -4.13
N ILE A 61 5.35 -8.98 -2.98
CA ILE A 61 5.61 -9.95 -1.90
C ILE A 61 4.29 -10.52 -1.37
N ALA A 62 3.31 -9.65 -1.12
CA ALA A 62 1.98 -10.01 -0.62
C ALA A 62 1.24 -11.00 -1.52
N TRP A 63 1.51 -10.95 -2.83
CA TRP A 63 0.89 -11.84 -3.81
C TRP A 63 1.17 -13.31 -3.55
N LYS A 64 2.40 -13.61 -3.13
CA LYS A 64 2.81 -14.97 -2.74
C LYS A 64 2.63 -15.18 -1.24
N TRP A 65 3.01 -14.21 -0.41
CA TRP A 65 3.13 -14.35 1.04
C TRP A 65 2.26 -13.30 1.76
N GLU A 66 0.97 -13.60 1.86
CA GLU A 66 -0.08 -12.67 2.32
C GLU A 66 0.17 -12.11 3.73
N ARG A 67 0.72 -12.91 4.64
CA ARG A 67 1.13 -12.45 5.98
C ARG A 67 2.19 -11.36 5.94
N LEU A 68 3.21 -11.52 5.10
CA LEU A 68 4.24 -10.51 4.95
C LEU A 68 3.65 -9.25 4.30
N GLY A 69 2.76 -9.42 3.32
CA GLY A 69 2.01 -8.31 2.75
C GLY A 69 1.22 -7.52 3.78
N SER A 70 0.44 -8.22 4.61
CA SER A 70 -0.30 -7.65 5.73
C SER A 70 0.61 -6.88 6.68
N ALA A 71 1.70 -7.51 7.13
CA ALA A 71 2.66 -6.86 8.02
C ALA A 71 3.31 -5.64 7.38
N GLY A 72 3.69 -5.72 6.10
CA GLY A 72 4.30 -4.61 5.37
C GLY A 72 3.36 -3.42 5.20
N PHE A 73 2.09 -3.64 4.81
CA PHE A 73 1.11 -2.55 4.69
C PHE A 73 0.79 -1.91 6.05
N PHE A 74 0.73 -2.71 7.12
CA PHE A 74 0.58 -2.20 8.48
C PHE A 74 1.77 -1.32 8.89
N THR A 75 2.99 -1.82 8.67
CA THR A 75 4.23 -1.07 8.95
C THR A 75 4.31 0.22 8.14
N LEU A 76 3.90 0.23 6.88
CA LEU A 76 3.86 1.45 6.07
C LEU A 76 2.88 2.48 6.64
N GLY A 77 1.69 2.04 7.08
CA GLY A 77 0.71 2.90 7.75
C GLY A 77 1.27 3.51 9.03
N LEU A 78 1.96 2.72 9.86
CA LEU A 78 2.62 3.19 11.08
C LEU A 78 3.82 4.10 10.80
N LEU A 79 4.60 3.79 9.78
CA LEU A 79 5.76 4.59 9.36
C LEU A 79 5.31 6.01 9.01
N TYR A 80 4.24 6.15 8.23
CA TYR A 80 3.68 7.46 7.89
C TYR A 80 3.28 8.27 9.14
N LEU A 81 2.58 7.65 10.10
CA LEU A 81 2.23 8.32 11.37
C LEU A 81 3.48 8.75 12.15
N SER A 82 4.50 7.90 12.16
CA SER A 82 5.74 8.10 12.91
C SER A 82 6.61 9.22 12.33
N ILE A 83 6.80 9.25 11.01
CA ILE A 83 7.64 10.27 10.34
C ILE A 83 6.99 11.65 10.37
N THR A 84 5.67 11.71 10.26
CA THR A 84 4.92 12.98 10.22
C THR A 84 4.66 13.58 11.61
N ARG A 85 4.82 12.79 12.69
CA ARG A 85 4.71 13.23 14.08
C ARG A 85 3.38 13.96 14.37
N PHE A 86 2.28 13.55 13.73
CA PHE A 86 0.95 14.13 13.92
C PHE A 86 0.84 15.64 13.60
N ARG A 87 1.69 16.16 12.70
CA ARG A 87 1.70 17.57 12.30
C ARG A 87 0.73 17.95 11.19
N PHE A 88 0.09 16.98 10.54
CA PHE A 88 -0.87 17.23 9.45
C PHE A 88 -2.32 17.15 9.93
N PRO A 89 -3.29 17.67 9.16
CA PRO A 89 -4.70 17.49 9.46
C PRO A 89 -5.07 15.99 9.53
N VAL A 90 -6.07 15.67 10.36
CA VAL A 90 -6.58 14.29 10.53
C VAL A 90 -6.92 13.63 9.18
N LEU A 91 -7.44 14.42 8.23
CA LEU A 91 -7.79 13.93 6.91
C LEU A 91 -6.59 13.32 6.15
N ALA A 92 -5.38 13.87 6.29
CA ALA A 92 -4.18 13.32 5.66
C ALA A 92 -3.84 11.93 6.21
N TYR A 93 -3.97 11.75 7.53
CA TYR A 93 -3.78 10.44 8.17
C TYR A 93 -4.83 9.43 7.74
N CYS A 94 -6.09 9.85 7.67
CA CYS A 94 -7.17 9.00 7.17
C CYS A 94 -6.96 8.62 5.70
N ALA A 95 -6.49 9.54 4.85
CA ALA A 95 -6.31 9.33 3.43
C ALA A 95 -5.09 8.43 3.09
N ILE A 96 -4.02 8.48 3.88
CA ILE A 96 -2.79 7.73 3.61
C ILE A 96 -2.73 6.45 4.47
N SER A 97 -2.71 6.57 5.80
CA SER A 97 -2.62 5.41 6.68
C SER A 97 -3.90 4.56 6.68
N GLY A 98 -5.08 5.18 6.50
CA GLY A 98 -6.36 4.48 6.50
C GLY A 98 -6.44 3.36 5.45
N PRO A 99 -6.24 3.66 4.15
CA PRO A 99 -6.17 2.62 3.12
C PRO A 99 -5.09 1.58 3.36
N ALA A 100 -3.90 1.97 3.83
CA ALA A 100 -2.82 1.03 4.14
C ALA A 100 -3.25 0.02 5.22
N PHE A 101 -3.89 0.47 6.30
CA PHE A 101 -4.41 -0.42 7.34
C PHE A 101 -5.57 -1.29 6.84
N LEU A 102 -6.48 -0.73 6.03
CA LEU A 102 -7.57 -1.50 5.42
C LEU A 102 -7.02 -2.64 4.54
N ILE A 103 -6.04 -2.34 3.68
CA ILE A 103 -5.38 -3.33 2.83
C ILE A 103 -4.68 -4.39 3.68
N SER A 104 -4.02 -3.98 4.77
CA SER A 104 -3.39 -4.91 5.72
C SER A 104 -4.42 -5.89 6.31
N LEU A 105 -5.54 -5.38 6.84
CA LEU A 105 -6.61 -6.20 7.40
C LEU A 105 -7.21 -7.16 6.37
N LEU A 106 -7.36 -6.73 5.11
CA LEU A 106 -7.85 -7.59 4.04
C LEU A 106 -6.86 -8.71 3.68
N PHE A 107 -5.55 -8.42 3.61
CA PHE A 107 -4.54 -9.47 3.42
C PHE A 107 -4.51 -10.45 4.61
N LEU A 108 -4.68 -9.95 5.83
CA LEU A 108 -4.75 -10.78 7.02
C LEU A 108 -5.98 -11.70 7.00
N ALA A 109 -7.16 -11.14 6.71
CA ALA A 109 -8.41 -11.89 6.59
C ALA A 109 -8.32 -12.96 5.50
N ASN A 110 -7.75 -12.60 4.34
CA ASN A 110 -7.54 -13.53 3.24
C ASN A 110 -6.60 -14.68 3.63
N TRP A 111 -5.54 -14.39 4.39
CA TRP A 111 -4.62 -15.42 4.88
C TRP A 111 -5.32 -16.42 5.82
N PHE A 112 -6.13 -15.93 6.77
CA PHE A 112 -6.86 -16.80 7.69
C PHE A 112 -7.90 -17.67 6.97
N TRP A 113 -8.65 -17.09 6.02
CA TRP A 113 -9.77 -17.77 5.35
C TRP A 113 -9.33 -18.72 4.23
N LEU A 114 -8.28 -18.39 3.47
CA LEU A 114 -7.81 -19.22 2.35
C LEU A 114 -6.63 -20.12 2.70
N ARG A 115 -5.81 -19.77 3.70
CA ARG A 115 -4.51 -20.41 3.97
C ARG A 115 -4.17 -20.56 5.46
N GLY A 116 -5.17 -20.66 6.35
CA GLY A 116 -5.00 -21.12 7.73
C GLY A 116 -4.29 -22.48 7.82
N PRO A 117 -3.68 -22.85 8.97
CA PRO A 117 -2.47 -23.67 9.08
C PRO A 117 -2.59 -25.10 8.53
N ARG A 118 -2.44 -25.28 7.22
CA ARG A 118 -2.11 -26.56 6.56
C ARG A 118 -0.63 -26.64 6.17
N ARG A 119 0.26 -26.24 7.09
CA ARG A 119 1.72 -26.38 6.93
C ARG A 119 2.44 -26.85 8.19
N MET A 120 1.73 -27.61 9.03
CA MET A 120 2.31 -28.47 10.06
C MET A 120 1.88 -29.92 9.82
N ARG A 121 2.16 -30.45 8.63
CA ARG A 121 2.33 -31.88 8.33
C ARG A 121 3.26 -31.99 7.14
#